data_AF-A0A8C3U5I4-F1
#
_entry.id   AF-A0A8C3U5I4-F1
#
_cell.length_a   1.000
_cell.length_b   1.000
_cell.length_c   1.000
_cell.angle_alpha   90.00
_cell.angle_beta   90.00
_cell.angle_gamma   90.00
#
_symmetry.space_group_name_H-M   'P 1'
#
loop_
_entity.id
_entity.type
_entity.pdbx_description
1 polymer ?
#
loop_
_entity_poly.entity_id
_entity_poly.type
_entity_poly.pdbx_seq_one_letter_code
_entity_poly.pdbx_strand_id
1 'polypeptide(L)'
;MLLLYVKAELALNISEVEVETVGTGIMGRMGNKGGVAIRFKFHNTSVCVVNSHLAAHTEEYERRNQDFKDICSRMQFCQSDPNLPPLTIGKHDVILWLGDLNYRLEELDVAKVKQLVEEKAFPELCQYDQLKRQMKANAAFEGFTEGEISFQPTYKYDAGCDDWDTSEKCRVPAWCDRILWKGQNIAQLSYRSHMALKLSDHKPVSSLFDIGVKVVNEELYRKAFEEIVRSLDKLENANIPSVTLSRREIHFEDVKYMQLQVERFTIRNGQVPCQFEFISKPDEKTYCKEWLTANPSKGFLLSDAEITVELEVFVNKSTATHLNSGEEKLEDILVLHLVRGKDYFLSVTGNYLPSCFGSPIHTLCYMREPIQDMSAESIRRLTLMPVDMSDDPAQAEKPMDIPKELWMMVDHLNRNASQQEDLFQQPGLRSEFEQIRDCLDKGMYDTLLGSNHSVAEALLLFLESLPEPVICCRFYSSCLESASSYGLSCQIISELPVCHKNVFRYLMAFLRELLKNSGKNHLDVNILASVFGGLLLRPPPGHPTPDIAEKRKAQQFIHQFLVREDDLP
;
A
#
# COMPACT_ATOMS: atom_id res chain seq x y z
N MET A 1 -9.43 4.60 -60.05
CA MET A 1 -10.64 4.93 -59.26
C MET A 1 -11.21 3.65 -58.68
N LEU A 2 -11.58 3.64 -57.40
CA LEU A 2 -12.24 2.51 -56.74
C LEU A 2 -13.46 3.06 -55.99
N LEU A 3 -14.61 2.43 -56.17
CA LEU A 3 -15.86 2.80 -55.51
C LEU A 3 -16.41 1.57 -54.79
N LEU A 4 -16.76 1.74 -53.52
CA LEU A 4 -17.36 0.71 -52.70
C LEU A 4 -18.79 1.13 -52.34
N TYR A 5 -19.75 0.26 -52.61
CA TYR A 5 -21.15 0.46 -52.24
C TYR A 5 -21.56 -0.65 -51.27
N VAL A 6 -22.36 -0.28 -50.26
CA VAL A 6 -22.92 -1.20 -49.28
C VAL A 6 -24.44 -1.05 -49.24
N LYS A 7 -25.16 -2.14 -49.00
CA LYS A 7 -26.61 -2.07 -48.74
C LYS A 7 -26.85 -1.30 -47.44
N ALA A 8 -27.87 -0.45 -47.41
CA ALA A 8 -28.16 0.42 -46.27
C ALA A 8 -28.30 -0.34 -44.93
N GLU A 9 -28.94 -1.50 -44.96
CA GLU A 9 -29.14 -2.37 -43.78
C GLU A 9 -27.85 -2.92 -43.17
N LEU A 10 -26.77 -3.03 -43.96
CA LEU A 10 -25.47 -3.57 -43.53
C LEU A 10 -24.48 -2.46 -43.15
N ALA A 11 -24.80 -1.20 -43.43
CA ALA A 11 -23.89 -0.08 -43.23
C ALA A 11 -23.46 0.09 -41.76
N LEU A 12 -24.36 -0.20 -40.82
CA LEU A 12 -24.08 -0.12 -39.37
C LEU A 12 -23.04 -1.16 -38.90
N ASN A 13 -22.79 -2.20 -39.68
CA ASN A 13 -21.82 -3.24 -39.36
C ASN A 13 -20.46 -3.01 -40.03
N ILE A 14 -20.30 -1.92 -40.78
CA ILE A 14 -19.04 -1.49 -41.37
C ILE A 14 -18.34 -0.51 -40.43
N SER A 15 -17.07 -0.76 -40.12
CA SER A 15 -16.24 0.11 -39.29
C SER A 15 -14.81 0.17 -39.82
N GLU A 16 -14.01 1.07 -39.24
CA GLU A 16 -12.57 1.22 -39.54
C GLU A 16 -12.27 1.38 -41.05
N VAL A 17 -13.05 2.21 -41.74
CA VAL A 17 -12.88 2.45 -43.18
C VAL A 17 -11.67 3.35 -43.42
N GLU A 18 -10.70 2.86 -44.19
CA GLU A 18 -9.49 3.60 -44.56
C GLU A 18 -9.21 3.43 -46.05
N VAL A 19 -8.55 4.42 -46.64
CA VAL A 19 -8.25 4.46 -48.08
C VAL A 19 -6.79 4.82 -48.30
N GLU A 20 -6.16 4.17 -49.28
CA GLU A 20 -4.76 4.45 -49.60
C GLU A 20 -4.46 4.40 -51.09
N THR A 21 -3.37 5.06 -51.47
CA THR A 21 -2.92 5.12 -52.87
C THR A 21 -1.41 4.99 -52.99
N VAL A 22 -0.95 4.23 -53.98
CA VAL A 22 0.47 4.03 -54.26
C VAL A 22 0.70 4.25 -55.75
N GLY A 23 1.49 5.26 -56.11
CA GLY A 23 1.98 5.47 -57.47
C GLY A 23 3.24 4.64 -57.75
N THR A 24 3.24 3.90 -58.86
CA THR A 24 4.37 3.07 -59.34
C THR A 24 4.82 3.47 -60.75
N GLY A 25 4.31 4.56 -61.30
CA GLY A 25 4.57 5.00 -62.67
C GLY A 25 5.94 5.64 -62.88
N ILE A 26 5.97 6.85 -63.45
CA ILE A 26 7.24 7.55 -63.75
C ILE A 26 8.10 7.65 -62.47
N MET A 27 9.39 7.26 -62.59
CA MET A 27 10.36 7.14 -61.48
C MET A 27 9.90 6.23 -60.31
N GLY A 28 8.94 5.33 -60.54
CA GLY A 28 8.38 4.46 -59.50
C GLY A 28 7.51 5.19 -58.46
N ARG A 29 7.13 6.45 -58.73
CA ARG A 29 6.41 7.30 -57.75
C ARG A 29 5.18 8.02 -58.29
N MET A 30 5.13 8.33 -59.59
CA MET A 30 3.96 9.03 -60.15
C MET A 30 2.72 8.14 -60.28
N GLY A 31 1.53 8.75 -60.12
CA GLY A 31 0.24 8.05 -60.08
C GLY A 31 -0.36 7.65 -61.43
N ASN A 32 0.40 7.70 -62.53
CA ASN A 32 -0.08 7.24 -63.85
C ASN A 32 -0.18 5.70 -63.96
N LYS A 33 0.47 4.99 -63.03
CA LYS A 33 0.39 3.55 -62.77
C LYS A 33 0.48 3.35 -61.26
N GLY A 34 -0.02 2.22 -60.76
CA GLY A 34 0.00 1.88 -59.35
C GLY A 34 -1.31 1.30 -58.85
N GLY A 35 -1.65 1.55 -57.59
CA GLY A 35 -2.83 0.98 -56.95
C GLY A 35 -3.54 1.96 -56.02
N VAL A 36 -4.85 1.82 -55.91
CA VAL A 36 -5.68 2.45 -54.88
C VAL A 36 -6.41 1.35 -54.12
N ALA A 37 -6.61 1.51 -52.82
CA ALA A 37 -7.32 0.51 -52.03
C ALA A 37 -8.27 1.15 -51.02
N ILE A 38 -9.32 0.41 -50.71
CA ILE A 38 -10.24 0.69 -49.61
C ILE A 38 -10.20 -0.53 -48.70
N ARG A 39 -9.92 -0.31 -47.42
CA ARG A 39 -10.06 -1.32 -46.38
C ARG A 39 -11.16 -0.95 -45.41
N PHE A 40 -11.77 -1.97 -44.82
CA PHE A 40 -12.81 -1.80 -43.83
C PHE A 40 -12.94 -3.10 -43.02
N LYS A 41 -13.66 -3.01 -41.91
CA LYS A 41 -14.09 -4.16 -41.13
C LYS A 41 -15.58 -4.33 -41.29
N PHE A 42 -16.03 -5.53 -41.62
CA PHE A 42 -17.45 -5.89 -41.67
C PHE A 42 -17.73 -6.92 -40.60
N HIS A 43 -18.53 -6.56 -39.60
CA HIS A 43 -18.60 -7.26 -38.31
C HIS A 43 -17.19 -7.51 -37.74
N ASN A 44 -16.77 -8.77 -37.58
CA ASN A 44 -15.44 -9.14 -37.11
C ASN A 44 -14.52 -9.70 -38.21
N THR A 45 -14.83 -9.42 -39.49
CA THR A 45 -13.97 -9.77 -40.63
C THR A 45 -13.36 -8.51 -41.24
N SER A 46 -12.04 -8.49 -41.40
CA SER A 46 -11.31 -7.41 -42.07
C SER A 46 -11.20 -7.64 -43.57
N VAL A 47 -11.54 -6.64 -44.38
CA VAL A 47 -11.58 -6.72 -45.84
C VAL A 47 -10.72 -5.61 -46.44
N CYS A 48 -9.91 -5.94 -47.45
CA CYS A 48 -9.15 -4.97 -48.25
C CYS A 48 -9.40 -5.20 -49.74
N VAL A 49 -9.87 -4.16 -50.43
CA VAL A 49 -10.11 -4.17 -51.88
C VAL A 49 -9.08 -3.28 -52.54
N VAL A 50 -8.26 -3.84 -53.43
CA VAL A 50 -7.20 -3.16 -54.17
C VAL A 50 -7.59 -3.09 -55.64
N ASN A 51 -7.58 -1.89 -56.22
CA ASN A 51 -7.65 -1.68 -57.66
C ASN A 51 -6.30 -1.19 -58.19
N SER A 52 -5.69 -1.88 -59.15
CA SER A 52 -4.40 -1.49 -59.71
C SER A 52 -4.41 -1.34 -61.23
N HIS A 53 -3.53 -0.46 -61.72
CA HIS A 53 -3.18 -0.31 -63.12
C HIS A 53 -1.66 -0.47 -63.25
N LEU A 54 -1.21 -1.65 -63.65
CA LEU A 54 0.22 -2.02 -63.69
C LEU A 54 0.88 -1.64 -65.03
N ALA A 55 2.22 -1.68 -65.08
CA ALA A 55 3.00 -1.35 -66.27
C ALA A 55 2.53 -2.08 -67.55
N ALA A 56 2.39 -1.30 -68.63
CA ALA A 56 2.00 -1.79 -69.95
C ALA A 56 3.20 -2.33 -70.73
N HIS A 57 2.95 -2.81 -71.96
CA HIS A 57 3.89 -3.48 -72.88
C HIS A 57 4.13 -4.96 -72.58
N THR A 58 4.30 -5.76 -73.63
CA THR A 58 4.31 -7.23 -73.52
C THR A 58 5.56 -7.72 -72.78
N GLU A 59 6.68 -7.06 -73.02
CA GLU A 59 8.01 -7.38 -72.51
C GLU A 59 8.19 -7.05 -71.01
N GLU A 60 7.30 -6.24 -70.43
CA GLU A 60 7.47 -5.65 -69.09
C GLU A 60 6.81 -6.47 -67.95
N TYR A 61 6.84 -7.80 -68.01
CA TYR A 61 6.19 -8.62 -66.98
C TYR A 61 6.93 -8.58 -65.64
N GLU A 62 8.26 -8.49 -65.63
CA GLU A 62 9.03 -8.28 -64.40
C GLU A 62 8.70 -6.94 -63.76
N ARG A 63 8.47 -5.90 -64.58
CA ARG A 63 8.03 -4.60 -64.06
C ARG A 63 6.65 -4.67 -63.45
N ARG A 64 5.70 -5.41 -64.03
CA ARG A 64 4.39 -5.68 -63.39
C ARG A 64 4.53 -6.42 -62.06
N ASN A 65 5.42 -7.41 -62.00
CA ASN A 65 5.73 -8.10 -60.74
C ASN A 65 6.29 -7.12 -59.69
N GLN A 66 7.15 -6.19 -60.10
CA GLN A 66 7.71 -5.16 -59.22
C GLN A 66 6.64 -4.16 -58.77
N ASP A 67 5.78 -3.67 -59.68
CA ASP A 67 4.67 -2.79 -59.34
C ASP A 67 3.75 -3.43 -58.29
N PHE A 68 3.45 -4.73 -58.42
CA PHE A 68 2.70 -5.51 -57.42
C PHE A 68 3.40 -5.53 -56.05
N LYS A 69 4.71 -5.79 -56.01
CA LYS A 69 5.52 -5.79 -54.78
C LYS A 69 5.62 -4.41 -54.13
N ASP A 70 5.73 -3.37 -54.95
CA ASP A 70 5.76 -1.98 -54.50
C ASP A 70 4.42 -1.57 -53.87
N ILE A 71 3.29 -1.94 -54.49
CA ILE A 71 1.96 -1.71 -53.91
C ILE A 71 1.84 -2.46 -52.58
N CYS A 72 2.19 -3.75 -52.54
CA CYS A 72 2.13 -4.55 -51.31
C CYS A 72 2.96 -3.98 -50.15
N SER A 73 4.15 -3.45 -50.44
CA SER A 73 5.09 -2.96 -49.42
C SER A 73 4.80 -1.54 -48.95
N ARG A 74 4.34 -0.66 -49.86
CA ARG A 74 4.15 0.77 -49.58
C ARG A 74 2.73 1.12 -49.15
N MET A 75 1.73 0.29 -49.46
CA MET A 75 0.35 0.55 -49.07
C MET A 75 0.12 0.18 -47.62
N GLN A 76 -0.04 1.20 -46.78
CA GLN A 76 -0.15 1.09 -45.33
C GLN A 76 -1.32 1.91 -44.82
N PHE A 77 -2.24 1.29 -44.09
CA PHE A 77 -3.43 1.95 -43.53
C PHE A 77 -3.23 2.27 -42.05
N CYS A 78 -3.66 3.46 -41.64
CA CYS A 78 -3.66 3.85 -40.23
C CYS A 78 -4.60 2.95 -39.41
N GLN A 79 -4.25 2.74 -38.14
CA GLN A 79 -5.09 2.03 -37.17
C GLN A 79 -5.68 3.01 -36.16
N SER A 80 -6.79 2.62 -35.54
CA SER A 80 -7.48 3.41 -34.52
C SER A 80 -6.63 3.60 -33.25
N ASP A 81 -5.77 2.63 -32.91
CA ASP A 81 -4.79 2.76 -31.82
C ASP A 81 -3.46 3.26 -32.40
N PRO A 82 -3.02 4.49 -32.05
CA PRO A 82 -1.78 5.07 -32.56
C PRO A 82 -0.50 4.35 -32.10
N ASN A 83 -0.59 3.46 -31.09
CA ASN A 83 0.57 2.69 -30.61
C ASN A 83 0.84 1.43 -31.44
N LEU A 84 -0.09 1.04 -32.32
CA LEU A 84 0.05 -0.14 -33.16
C LEU A 84 0.65 0.20 -34.53
N PRO A 85 1.41 -0.72 -35.16
CA PRO A 85 1.99 -0.48 -36.48
C PRO A 85 0.91 -0.42 -37.57
N PRO A 86 1.11 0.33 -38.67
CA PRO A 86 0.16 0.40 -39.77
C PRO A 86 -0.21 -0.99 -40.35
N LEU A 87 -1.45 -1.15 -40.76
CA LEU A 87 -1.91 -2.36 -41.43
C LEU A 87 -1.43 -2.38 -42.87
N THR A 88 -0.84 -3.50 -43.31
CA THR A 88 -0.55 -3.74 -44.72
C THR A 88 -1.68 -4.55 -45.36
N ILE A 89 -1.73 -4.59 -46.70
CA ILE A 89 -2.74 -5.38 -47.45
C ILE A 89 -2.81 -6.82 -46.93
N GLY A 90 -1.66 -7.47 -46.73
CA GLY A 90 -1.55 -8.87 -46.32
C GLY A 90 -2.05 -9.21 -44.91
N LYS A 91 -2.44 -8.22 -44.09
CA LYS A 91 -2.95 -8.42 -42.72
C LYS A 91 -4.47 -8.54 -42.64
N HIS A 92 -5.18 -8.48 -43.77
CA HIS A 92 -6.64 -8.58 -43.81
C HIS A 92 -7.10 -10.04 -43.98
N ASP A 93 -8.25 -10.39 -43.41
CA ASP A 93 -8.85 -11.73 -43.54
C ASP A 93 -9.25 -12.03 -44.99
N VAL A 94 -9.76 -11.00 -45.69
CA VAL A 94 -10.23 -11.07 -47.08
C VAL A 94 -9.54 -9.98 -47.90
N ILE A 95 -8.86 -10.37 -48.96
CA ILE A 95 -8.21 -9.45 -49.90
C ILE A 95 -8.81 -9.70 -51.29
N LEU A 96 -9.38 -8.67 -51.90
CA LEU A 96 -9.82 -8.69 -53.29
C LEU A 96 -8.90 -7.77 -54.08
N TRP A 97 -8.27 -8.28 -55.13
CA TRP A 97 -7.36 -7.51 -55.98
C TRP A 97 -7.87 -7.53 -57.42
N LEU A 98 -8.12 -6.34 -57.96
CA LEU A 98 -8.71 -6.19 -59.29
C LEU A 98 -8.03 -5.08 -60.09
N GLY A 99 -8.35 -5.01 -61.38
CA GLY A 99 -7.98 -3.89 -62.26
C GLY A 99 -7.28 -4.34 -63.53
N ASP A 100 -6.67 -3.37 -64.22
CA ASP A 100 -5.84 -3.61 -65.39
C ASP A 100 -4.43 -4.03 -64.93
N LEU A 101 -4.24 -5.34 -64.78
CA LEU A 101 -2.96 -5.92 -64.39
C LEU A 101 -1.98 -5.97 -65.56
N ASN A 102 -2.43 -5.70 -66.79
CA ASN A 102 -1.62 -5.54 -68.00
C ASN A 102 -0.72 -6.73 -68.42
N TYR A 103 -0.86 -7.90 -67.80
CA TYR A 103 -0.18 -9.13 -68.27
C TYR A 103 -0.72 -9.55 -69.65
N ARG A 104 0.18 -10.08 -70.48
CA ARG A 104 -0.09 -10.38 -71.90
C ARG A 104 0.06 -11.87 -72.19
N LEU A 105 -0.33 -12.26 -73.40
CA LEU A 105 0.00 -13.56 -73.96
C LEU A 105 1.42 -13.50 -74.58
N GLU A 106 2.19 -14.55 -74.35
CA GLU A 106 3.55 -14.70 -74.90
C GLU A 106 3.61 -15.88 -75.89
N GLU A 107 4.67 -15.96 -76.70
CA GLU A 107 4.97 -17.10 -77.60
C GLU A 107 3.98 -17.36 -78.76
N LEU A 108 2.86 -16.64 -78.84
CA LEU A 108 1.88 -16.74 -79.91
C LEU A 108 1.80 -15.46 -80.73
N ASP A 109 1.66 -15.60 -82.06
CA ASP A 109 1.38 -14.47 -82.95
C ASP A 109 -0.11 -14.07 -82.92
N VAL A 110 -0.42 -12.89 -83.47
CA VAL A 110 -1.78 -12.33 -83.49
C VAL A 110 -2.77 -13.27 -84.17
N ALA A 111 -2.36 -13.94 -85.25
CA ALA A 111 -3.24 -14.79 -86.04
C ALA A 111 -3.64 -16.04 -85.26
N LYS A 112 -2.66 -16.70 -84.61
CA LYS A 112 -2.90 -17.89 -83.79
C LYS A 112 -3.73 -17.57 -82.55
N VAL A 113 -3.49 -16.43 -81.90
CA VAL A 113 -4.33 -16.00 -80.77
C VAL A 113 -5.78 -15.78 -81.22
N LYS A 114 -6.01 -15.06 -82.33
CA LYS A 114 -7.37 -14.84 -82.87
C LYS A 114 -8.06 -16.16 -83.24
N GLN A 115 -7.34 -17.09 -83.86
CA GLN A 115 -7.85 -18.44 -84.15
C GLN A 115 -8.32 -19.17 -82.88
N LEU A 116 -7.46 -19.24 -81.84
CA LEU A 116 -7.81 -19.94 -80.59
C LEU A 116 -8.99 -19.27 -79.86
N VAL A 117 -9.12 -17.96 -79.98
CA VAL A 117 -10.28 -17.21 -79.45
C VAL A 117 -11.56 -17.56 -80.19
N GLU A 118 -11.52 -17.64 -81.53
CA GLU A 118 -12.67 -18.06 -82.35
C GLU A 118 -13.10 -19.51 -82.05
N GLU A 119 -12.13 -20.40 -81.83
CA GLU A 119 -12.34 -21.79 -81.41
C GLU A 119 -12.81 -21.91 -79.94
N LYS A 120 -12.81 -20.80 -79.18
CA LYS A 120 -13.08 -20.75 -77.72
C LYS A 120 -12.17 -21.67 -76.91
N ALA A 121 -10.95 -21.91 -77.39
CA ALA A 121 -9.92 -22.71 -76.74
C ALA A 121 -9.21 -21.95 -75.61
N PHE A 122 -9.98 -21.29 -74.72
CA PHE A 122 -9.44 -20.45 -73.65
C PHE A 122 -8.53 -21.19 -72.65
N PRO A 123 -8.81 -22.46 -72.27
CA PRO A 123 -7.89 -23.21 -71.41
C PRO A 123 -6.50 -23.43 -72.01
N GLU A 124 -6.42 -23.62 -73.33
CA GLU A 124 -5.14 -23.72 -74.05
C GLU A 124 -4.45 -22.36 -74.08
N LEU A 125 -5.19 -21.31 -74.44
CA LEU A 125 -4.66 -19.95 -74.53
C LEU A 125 -4.13 -19.43 -73.17
N CYS A 126 -4.76 -19.82 -72.06
CA CYS A 126 -4.32 -19.46 -70.71
C CYS A 126 -2.93 -20.03 -70.33
N GLN A 127 -2.42 -21.05 -71.03
CA GLN A 127 -1.07 -21.57 -70.78
C GLN A 127 0.03 -20.57 -71.18
N TYR A 128 -0.32 -19.61 -72.03
CA TYR A 128 0.54 -18.55 -72.53
C TYR A 128 0.32 -17.22 -71.80
N ASP A 129 -0.59 -17.17 -70.81
CA ASP A 129 -0.87 -15.99 -70.00
C ASP A 129 0.26 -15.74 -69.00
N GLN A 130 0.91 -14.57 -69.11
CA GLN A 130 2.00 -14.21 -68.22
C GLN A 130 1.55 -14.20 -66.75
N LEU A 131 0.36 -13.71 -66.39
CA LEU A 131 -0.08 -13.68 -65.00
C LEU A 131 -0.18 -15.08 -64.40
N LYS A 132 -0.84 -16.02 -65.10
CA LYS A 132 -0.92 -17.43 -64.67
C LYS A 132 0.49 -18.03 -64.47
N ARG A 133 1.43 -17.75 -65.38
CA ARG A 133 2.83 -18.20 -65.25
C ARG A 133 3.52 -17.59 -64.03
N GLN A 134 3.41 -16.27 -63.83
CA GLN A 134 4.04 -15.57 -62.71
C GLN A 134 3.45 -15.98 -61.36
N MET A 135 2.14 -16.25 -61.28
CA MET A 135 1.49 -16.82 -60.09
C MET A 135 1.99 -18.24 -59.80
N LYS A 136 2.07 -19.11 -60.82
CA LYS A 136 2.56 -20.49 -60.68
C LYS A 136 4.03 -20.53 -60.24
N ALA A 137 4.83 -19.57 -60.68
CA ALA A 137 6.24 -19.42 -60.29
C ALA A 137 6.42 -18.69 -58.94
N ASN A 138 5.33 -18.29 -58.26
CA ASN A 138 5.35 -17.46 -57.05
C ASN A 138 6.14 -16.14 -57.20
N ALA A 139 6.22 -15.60 -58.42
CA ALA A 139 6.96 -14.36 -58.70
C ALA A 139 6.14 -13.09 -58.38
N ALA A 140 4.81 -13.19 -58.48
CA ALA A 140 3.83 -12.18 -58.11
C ALA A 140 2.50 -12.85 -57.68
N PHE A 141 1.68 -12.13 -56.90
CA PHE A 141 0.38 -12.61 -56.42
C PHE A 141 0.44 -13.96 -55.67
N GLU A 142 1.49 -14.16 -54.87
CA GLU A 142 1.66 -15.39 -54.09
C GLU A 142 0.50 -15.64 -53.10
N GLY A 143 -0.09 -16.84 -53.20
CA GLY A 143 -1.23 -17.26 -52.40
C GLY A 143 -2.56 -16.61 -52.77
N PHE A 144 -2.62 -15.83 -53.85
CA PHE A 144 -3.88 -15.41 -54.45
C PHE A 144 -4.47 -16.53 -55.31
N THR A 145 -5.79 -16.54 -55.40
CA THR A 145 -6.56 -17.42 -56.28
C THR A 145 -7.23 -16.56 -57.36
N GLU A 146 -7.37 -17.14 -58.56
CA GLU A 146 -8.16 -16.57 -59.65
C GLU A 146 -9.09 -17.64 -60.20
N GLY A 147 -10.30 -17.23 -60.59
CA GLY A 147 -11.26 -18.08 -61.26
C GLY A 147 -10.78 -18.69 -62.57
N GLU A 148 -11.49 -19.73 -63.00
CA GLU A 148 -11.37 -20.22 -64.36
C GLU A 148 -11.84 -19.15 -65.35
N ILE A 149 -11.02 -18.90 -66.39
CA ILE A 149 -11.33 -17.92 -67.43
C ILE A 149 -12.07 -18.63 -68.55
N SER A 150 -13.38 -18.38 -68.64
CA SER A 150 -14.28 -18.94 -69.66
C SER A 150 -14.76 -17.88 -70.68
N PHE A 151 -14.10 -16.73 -70.73
CA PHE A 151 -14.44 -15.59 -71.60
C PHE A 151 -13.24 -15.15 -72.44
N GLN A 152 -13.50 -14.58 -73.62
CA GLN A 152 -12.45 -14.13 -74.54
C GLN A 152 -11.62 -12.95 -73.97
N PRO A 153 -10.38 -12.73 -74.47
CA PRO A 153 -9.54 -11.61 -74.09
C PRO A 153 -10.26 -10.26 -74.11
N THR A 154 -9.97 -9.42 -73.12
CA THR A 154 -10.69 -8.16 -72.86
C THR A 154 -10.00 -6.94 -73.48
N TYR A 155 -8.79 -7.11 -74.01
CA TYR A 155 -7.98 -6.09 -74.65
C TYR A 155 -7.32 -6.68 -75.92
N LYS A 156 -7.06 -5.95 -77.01
CA LYS A 156 -7.44 -4.57 -77.33
C LYS A 156 -8.48 -4.54 -78.45
N TYR A 157 -9.53 -3.77 -78.27
CA TYR A 157 -10.57 -3.54 -79.26
C TYR A 157 -10.48 -2.14 -79.87
N ASP A 158 -11.14 -1.94 -81.00
CA ASP A 158 -11.44 -0.60 -81.51
C ASP A 158 -12.62 0.00 -80.74
N ALA A 159 -12.47 1.26 -80.31
CA ALA A 159 -13.50 1.93 -79.52
C ALA A 159 -14.80 2.10 -80.33
N GLY A 160 -15.92 1.70 -79.74
CA GLY A 160 -17.25 1.75 -80.37
C GLY A 160 -17.70 0.43 -80.99
N CYS A 161 -16.82 -0.56 -81.17
CA CYS A 161 -17.18 -1.87 -81.75
C CYS A 161 -16.57 -3.06 -80.97
N ASP A 162 -16.75 -4.26 -81.53
CA ASP A 162 -16.16 -5.51 -81.01
C ASP A 162 -15.03 -6.03 -81.90
N ASP A 163 -14.58 -5.21 -82.85
CA ASP A 163 -13.46 -5.53 -83.72
C ASP A 163 -12.15 -5.40 -82.94
N TRP A 164 -11.23 -6.33 -83.18
CA TRP A 164 -9.88 -6.27 -82.64
C TRP A 164 -9.10 -5.07 -83.17
N ASP A 165 -8.14 -4.57 -82.41
CA ASP A 165 -7.28 -3.42 -82.74
C ASP A 165 -6.83 -3.40 -84.21
N THR A 166 -7.37 -2.48 -85.00
CA THR A 166 -6.99 -2.25 -86.41
C THR A 166 -5.89 -1.21 -86.57
N SER A 167 -5.38 -0.66 -85.47
CA SER A 167 -4.26 0.29 -85.51
C SER A 167 -2.99 -0.34 -86.09
N GLU A 168 -2.04 0.50 -86.52
CA GLU A 168 -0.73 0.05 -87.03
C GLU A 168 0.03 -0.86 -86.05
N LYS A 169 -0.26 -0.75 -84.75
CA LYS A 169 0.37 -1.57 -83.71
C LYS A 169 -0.20 -2.97 -83.59
N CYS A 170 -1.39 -3.22 -84.17
CA CYS A 170 -2.11 -4.50 -84.24
C CYS A 170 -1.86 -5.38 -83.01
N ARG A 171 -2.28 -4.89 -81.83
CA ARG A 171 -1.93 -5.51 -80.55
C ARG A 171 -2.50 -6.93 -80.46
N VAL A 172 -1.69 -7.87 -79.97
CA VAL A 172 -2.14 -9.23 -79.62
C VAL A 172 -3.24 -9.14 -78.55
N PRO A 173 -4.39 -9.83 -78.73
CA PRO A 173 -5.41 -9.90 -77.69
C PRO A 173 -4.87 -10.45 -76.36
N ALA A 174 -5.29 -9.89 -75.23
CA ALA A 174 -4.84 -10.28 -73.89
C ALA A 174 -5.92 -10.12 -72.81
N TRP A 175 -5.80 -10.90 -71.73
CA TRP A 175 -6.57 -10.73 -70.49
C TRP A 175 -5.83 -9.78 -69.55
N CYS A 176 -5.92 -8.49 -69.84
CA CYS A 176 -5.35 -7.43 -69.02
C CYS A 176 -6.16 -7.20 -67.73
N ASP A 177 -7.49 -7.30 -67.83
CA ASP A 177 -8.43 -6.96 -66.76
C ASP A 177 -8.76 -8.19 -65.91
N ARG A 178 -8.34 -8.20 -64.64
CA ARG A 178 -8.36 -9.42 -63.79
C ARG A 178 -8.95 -9.16 -62.42
N ILE A 179 -9.48 -10.22 -61.80
CA ILE A 179 -9.99 -10.21 -60.42
C ILE A 179 -9.46 -11.44 -59.69
N LEU A 180 -8.64 -11.21 -58.66
CA LEU A 180 -8.03 -12.21 -57.80
C LEU A 180 -8.49 -12.01 -56.36
N TRP A 181 -8.37 -13.05 -55.54
CA TRP A 181 -8.65 -12.96 -54.11
C TRP A 181 -7.68 -13.78 -53.26
N LYS A 182 -7.56 -13.43 -51.98
CA LYS A 182 -6.82 -14.18 -50.98
C LYS A 182 -7.58 -14.12 -49.65
N GLY A 183 -7.69 -15.26 -48.96
CA GLY A 183 -8.43 -15.37 -47.70
C GLY A 183 -9.07 -16.73 -47.54
N GLN A 184 -9.78 -16.92 -46.43
CA GLN A 184 -10.56 -18.13 -46.14
C GLN A 184 -12.06 -17.86 -46.32
N ASN A 185 -12.86 -18.92 -46.52
CA ASN A 185 -14.31 -18.85 -46.66
C ASN A 185 -14.79 -17.93 -47.80
N ILE A 186 -14.06 -17.92 -48.91
CA ILE A 186 -14.41 -17.18 -50.13
C ILE A 186 -14.71 -18.19 -51.24
N ALA A 187 -15.94 -18.18 -51.74
CA ALA A 187 -16.36 -18.97 -52.89
C ALA A 187 -16.70 -18.03 -54.06
N GLN A 188 -16.02 -18.20 -55.19
CA GLN A 188 -16.35 -17.46 -56.40
C GLN A 188 -17.54 -18.13 -57.10
N LEU A 189 -18.61 -17.37 -57.33
CA LEU A 189 -19.84 -17.86 -57.95
C LEU A 189 -19.89 -17.58 -59.46
N SER A 190 -19.26 -16.50 -59.91
CA SER A 190 -19.15 -16.19 -61.35
C SER A 190 -17.93 -15.33 -61.66
N TYR A 191 -17.40 -15.48 -62.87
CA TYR A 191 -16.33 -14.65 -63.42
C TYR A 191 -16.55 -14.50 -64.93
N ARG A 192 -16.78 -13.28 -65.42
CA ARG A 192 -17.17 -13.03 -66.81
C ARG A 192 -16.77 -11.63 -67.31
N SER A 193 -16.66 -11.49 -68.62
CA SER A 193 -16.57 -10.20 -69.31
C SER A 193 -17.92 -9.76 -69.91
N HIS A 194 -18.05 -8.49 -70.28
CA HIS A 194 -19.29 -7.88 -70.77
C HIS A 194 -19.11 -7.24 -72.15
N MET A 195 -19.20 -8.05 -73.22
CA MET A 195 -19.00 -7.61 -74.60
C MET A 195 -20.03 -6.57 -75.09
N ALA A 196 -21.21 -6.52 -74.49
CA ALA A 196 -22.25 -5.54 -74.85
C ALA A 196 -21.82 -4.08 -74.62
N LEU A 197 -20.79 -3.84 -73.81
CA LEU A 197 -20.25 -2.52 -73.51
C LEU A 197 -19.05 -2.21 -74.41
N LYS A 198 -19.18 -1.19 -75.26
CA LYS A 198 -18.24 -0.89 -76.36
C LYS A 198 -17.55 0.47 -76.27
N LEU A 199 -17.70 1.16 -75.14
CA LEU A 199 -17.24 2.54 -74.98
C LEU A 199 -15.70 2.67 -74.92
N SER A 200 -15.00 1.62 -74.47
CA SER A 200 -13.55 1.57 -74.37
C SER A 200 -12.98 0.51 -75.31
N ASP A 201 -11.68 0.59 -75.54
CA ASP A 201 -10.83 -0.46 -76.11
C ASP A 201 -10.63 -1.68 -75.17
N HIS A 202 -11.13 -1.61 -73.94
CA HIS A 202 -11.25 -2.71 -72.98
C HIS A 202 -12.71 -3.14 -72.77
N LYS A 203 -12.91 -4.40 -72.41
CA LYS A 203 -14.23 -4.95 -72.06
C LYS A 203 -14.35 -5.12 -70.53
N PRO A 204 -15.42 -4.62 -69.89
CA PRO A 204 -15.57 -4.73 -68.43
C PRO A 204 -15.59 -6.18 -67.96
N VAL A 205 -15.01 -6.42 -66.78
CA VAL A 205 -14.96 -7.73 -66.12
C VAL A 205 -15.69 -7.65 -64.78
N SER A 206 -16.47 -8.67 -64.44
CA SER A 206 -17.14 -8.78 -63.14
C SER A 206 -16.95 -10.15 -62.53
N SER A 207 -16.89 -10.20 -61.21
CA SER A 207 -16.95 -11.44 -60.45
C SER A 207 -17.93 -11.31 -59.28
N LEU A 208 -18.63 -12.39 -58.97
CA LEU A 208 -19.52 -12.51 -57.81
C LEU A 208 -18.91 -13.48 -56.81
N PHE A 209 -18.86 -13.10 -55.54
CA PHE A 209 -18.32 -13.92 -54.45
C PHE A 209 -19.37 -14.12 -53.37
N ASP A 210 -19.37 -15.31 -52.78
CA ASP A 210 -19.95 -15.61 -51.48
C ASP A 210 -18.81 -15.64 -50.45
N ILE A 211 -18.87 -14.77 -49.44
CA ILE A 211 -17.79 -14.54 -48.47
C ILE A 211 -18.35 -14.69 -47.07
N GLY A 212 -17.84 -15.66 -46.32
CA GLY A 212 -18.21 -15.87 -44.92
C GLY A 212 -17.70 -14.75 -44.01
N VAL A 213 -18.58 -14.15 -43.22
CA VAL A 213 -18.27 -13.05 -42.29
C VAL A 213 -18.42 -13.50 -40.84
N LYS A 214 -17.48 -13.12 -39.98
CA LYS A 214 -17.48 -13.45 -38.55
C LYS A 214 -18.46 -12.51 -37.83
N VAL A 215 -19.59 -13.04 -37.39
CA VAL A 215 -20.61 -12.31 -36.62
C VAL A 215 -20.60 -12.81 -35.17
N VAL A 216 -20.63 -11.88 -34.21
CA VAL A 216 -20.65 -12.20 -32.77
C VAL A 216 -22.02 -12.76 -32.40
N ASN A 217 -22.03 -13.88 -31.67
CA ASN A 217 -23.22 -14.37 -30.99
C ASN A 217 -23.30 -13.70 -29.61
N GLU A 218 -24.25 -12.77 -29.45
CA GLU A 218 -24.41 -11.96 -28.23
C GLU A 218 -24.64 -12.80 -26.97
N GLU A 219 -25.32 -13.94 -27.06
CA GLU A 219 -25.57 -14.80 -25.90
C GLU A 219 -24.29 -15.47 -25.41
N LEU A 220 -23.49 -15.99 -26.34
CA LEU A 220 -22.20 -16.61 -26.01
C LEU A 220 -21.18 -15.58 -25.53
N TYR A 221 -21.18 -14.38 -26.14
CA TYR A 221 -20.33 -13.27 -25.69
C TYR A 221 -20.63 -12.89 -24.24
N ARG A 222 -21.92 -12.72 -23.90
CA ARG A 222 -22.34 -12.40 -22.53
C ARG A 222 -21.92 -13.47 -21.52
N LYS A 223 -22.12 -14.76 -21.85
CA LYS A 223 -21.70 -15.87 -20.98
C LYS A 223 -20.18 -15.85 -20.73
N ALA A 224 -19.39 -15.71 -21.79
CA ALA A 224 -17.94 -15.63 -21.67
C ALA A 224 -17.49 -14.42 -20.84
N PHE A 225 -18.13 -13.27 -21.04
CA PHE A 225 -17.85 -12.06 -20.26
C PHE A 225 -18.15 -12.25 -18.76
N GLU A 226 -19.33 -12.78 -18.42
CA GLU A 226 -19.71 -13.07 -17.03
C GLU A 226 -18.75 -14.08 -16.35
N GLU A 227 -18.29 -15.09 -17.08
CA GLU A 227 -17.30 -16.05 -16.59
C GLU A 227 -15.94 -15.41 -16.32
N ILE A 228 -15.46 -14.54 -17.22
CA ILE A 228 -14.19 -13.81 -17.04
C ILE A 228 -14.27 -12.90 -15.81
N VAL A 229 -15.35 -12.13 -15.66
CA VAL A 229 -15.55 -11.24 -14.50
C VAL A 229 -15.54 -12.05 -13.20
N ARG A 230 -16.28 -13.16 -13.15
CA ARG A 230 -16.31 -14.03 -11.97
C ARG A 230 -14.92 -14.62 -11.64
N SER A 231 -14.13 -14.94 -12.66
CA SER A 231 -12.77 -15.44 -12.48
C SER A 231 -11.86 -14.35 -11.88
N LEU A 232 -11.99 -13.11 -12.36
CA LEU A 232 -11.26 -11.95 -11.82
C LEU A 232 -11.62 -11.70 -10.35
N ASP A 233 -12.91 -11.66 -10.00
CA ASP A 233 -13.37 -11.51 -8.62
C ASP A 233 -12.80 -12.60 -7.70
N LYS A 234 -12.74 -13.84 -8.19
CA LYS A 234 -12.19 -14.97 -7.44
C LYS A 234 -10.68 -14.79 -7.21
N LEU A 235 -9.94 -14.32 -8.21
CA LEU A 235 -8.51 -14.04 -8.11
C LEU A 235 -8.24 -12.87 -7.14
N GLU A 236 -9.02 -11.80 -7.19
CA GLU A 236 -8.89 -10.69 -6.24
C GLU A 236 -9.12 -11.15 -4.81
N ASN A 237 -10.22 -11.87 -4.56
CA ASN A 237 -10.53 -12.40 -3.23
C ASN A 237 -9.47 -13.38 -2.71
N ALA A 238 -8.90 -14.23 -3.56
CA ALA A 238 -7.83 -15.15 -3.19
C ALA A 238 -6.52 -14.43 -2.85
N ASN A 239 -6.34 -13.20 -3.36
CA ASN A 239 -5.14 -12.40 -3.15
C ASN A 239 -5.26 -11.38 -2.01
N ILE A 240 -6.39 -11.33 -1.29
CA ILE A 240 -6.54 -10.47 -0.11
C ILE A 240 -5.67 -11.04 1.04
N PRO A 241 -4.72 -10.26 1.58
CA PRO A 241 -3.90 -10.69 2.70
C PRO A 241 -4.75 -11.11 3.91
N SER A 242 -4.42 -12.24 4.50
CA SER A 242 -5.10 -12.75 5.69
C SER A 242 -4.13 -13.48 6.60
N VAL A 243 -4.36 -13.36 7.91
CA VAL A 243 -3.57 -14.03 8.95
C VAL A 243 -4.47 -14.83 9.90
N THR A 244 -3.88 -15.80 10.58
CA THR A 244 -4.49 -16.52 11.70
C THR A 244 -3.70 -16.19 12.97
N LEU A 245 -4.42 -15.86 14.05
CA LEU A 245 -3.83 -15.54 15.34
C LEU A 245 -3.97 -16.76 16.26
N SER A 246 -2.90 -17.14 16.97
CA SER A 246 -2.94 -18.25 17.94
C SER A 246 -3.92 -18.00 19.09
N ARG A 247 -4.10 -16.73 19.46
CA ARG A 247 -5.08 -16.25 20.45
C ARG A 247 -5.46 -14.80 20.15
N ARG A 248 -6.65 -14.40 20.61
CA ARG A 248 -7.20 -13.03 20.44
C ARG A 248 -7.58 -12.37 21.76
N GLU A 249 -7.64 -13.15 22.83
CA GLU A 249 -7.90 -12.68 24.18
C GLU A 249 -6.66 -13.01 25.00
N ILE A 250 -6.09 -11.99 25.63
CA ILE A 250 -4.86 -12.08 26.41
C ILE A 250 -5.16 -11.47 27.77
N HIS A 251 -4.94 -12.25 28.81
CA HIS A 251 -5.19 -11.87 30.19
C HIS A 251 -3.88 -11.81 30.96
N PHE A 252 -3.63 -10.71 31.67
CA PHE A 252 -2.50 -10.52 32.55
C PHE A 252 -2.97 -10.60 34.01
N GLU A 253 -2.52 -11.63 34.72
CA GLU A 253 -2.87 -11.84 36.11
C GLU A 253 -1.90 -11.11 37.04
N ASP A 254 -2.45 -10.49 38.08
CA ASP A 254 -1.69 -9.92 39.19
C ASP A 254 -0.57 -8.96 38.76
N VAL A 255 -0.91 -8.02 37.87
CA VAL A 255 0.02 -6.99 37.42
C VAL A 255 0.38 -6.06 38.57
N LYS A 256 1.68 -5.78 38.75
CA LYS A 256 2.21 -4.98 39.85
C LYS A 256 3.01 -3.78 39.36
N TYR A 257 3.14 -2.78 40.23
CA TYR A 257 3.97 -1.61 40.01
C TYR A 257 5.43 -1.97 39.72
N MET A 258 6.00 -1.48 38.62
CA MET A 258 7.39 -1.69 38.18
C MET A 258 7.81 -3.16 37.95
N GLN A 259 6.84 -4.05 37.73
CA GLN A 259 7.09 -5.45 37.33
C GLN A 259 6.68 -5.64 35.87
N LEU A 260 7.61 -6.13 35.05
CA LEU A 260 7.34 -6.43 33.63
C LEU A 260 6.67 -7.81 33.55
N GLN A 261 5.50 -7.87 32.92
CA GLN A 261 4.88 -9.12 32.50
C GLN A 261 4.84 -9.21 30.97
N VAL A 262 5.06 -10.41 30.43
CA VAL A 262 5.14 -10.62 28.98
C VAL A 262 4.28 -11.81 28.59
N GLU A 263 3.40 -11.59 27.63
CA GLU A 263 2.49 -12.58 27.08
C GLU A 263 2.69 -12.70 25.57
N ARG A 264 2.84 -13.92 25.04
CA ARG A 264 3.17 -14.17 23.61
C ARG A 264 2.03 -14.74 22.79
N PHE A 265 1.76 -14.18 21.62
CA PHE A 265 0.88 -14.79 20.63
C PHE A 265 1.58 -14.87 19.26
N THR A 266 1.09 -15.74 18.39
CA THR A 266 1.69 -16.00 17.07
C THR A 266 0.74 -15.53 15.99
N ILE A 267 1.28 -14.80 15.02
CA ILE A 267 0.62 -14.44 13.77
C ILE A 267 1.14 -15.41 12.70
N ARG A 268 0.25 -16.20 12.11
CA ARG A 268 0.56 -17.06 10.96
C ARG A 268 -0.05 -16.47 9.69
N ASN A 269 0.77 -16.19 8.69
CA ASN A 269 0.32 -15.65 7.42
C ASN A 269 -0.34 -16.73 6.54
N GLY A 270 -1.27 -16.30 5.70
CA GLY A 270 -1.85 -17.12 4.64
C GLY A 270 -0.96 -17.18 3.40
N GLN A 271 -1.60 -17.36 2.24
CA GLN A 271 -0.94 -17.67 0.96
C GLN A 271 -0.30 -16.46 0.26
N VAL A 272 -0.56 -15.24 0.75
CA VAL A 272 -0.11 -13.99 0.13
C VAL A 272 0.80 -13.28 1.12
N PRO A 273 2.01 -12.81 0.71
CA PRO A 273 2.84 -12.00 1.58
C PRO A 273 2.08 -10.78 2.10
N CYS A 274 2.20 -10.50 3.40
CA CYS A 274 1.45 -9.43 4.03
C CYS A 274 2.35 -8.55 4.89
N GLN A 275 1.97 -7.28 5.02
CA GLN A 275 2.50 -6.38 6.05
C GLN A 275 1.43 -6.20 7.12
N PHE A 276 1.83 -6.31 8.39
CA PHE A 276 0.97 -6.06 9.53
C PHE A 276 1.51 -4.89 10.36
N GLU A 277 0.61 -4.17 11.02
CA GLU A 277 0.93 -3.09 11.96
C GLU A 277 -0.19 -2.94 13.00
N PHE A 278 0.15 -2.64 14.24
CA PHE A 278 -0.83 -2.18 15.22
C PHE A 278 -1.14 -0.70 15.01
N ILE A 279 -2.41 -0.38 14.75
CA ILE A 279 -2.85 0.98 14.42
C ILE A 279 -3.65 1.62 15.56
N SER A 280 -3.63 2.95 15.59
CA SER A 280 -4.42 3.75 16.55
C SER A 280 -5.92 3.64 16.29
N LYS A 281 -6.70 3.58 17.37
CA LYS A 281 -8.16 3.64 17.34
C LYS A 281 -8.61 5.07 16.94
N PRO A 282 -9.83 5.28 16.40
CA PRO A 282 -10.24 6.55 15.75
C PRO A 282 -10.13 7.87 16.53
N ASP A 283 -9.88 7.84 17.85
CA ASP A 283 -9.73 9.05 18.68
C ASP A 283 -8.46 9.00 19.57
N GLU A 284 -7.60 8.01 19.36
CA GLU A 284 -6.38 7.81 20.14
C GLU A 284 -5.13 8.16 19.34
N LYS A 285 -4.13 8.72 20.03
CA LYS A 285 -2.84 9.06 19.41
C LYS A 285 -1.96 7.82 19.23
N THR A 286 -2.04 6.88 20.16
CA THR A 286 -1.25 5.64 20.20
C THR A 286 -2.13 4.43 19.90
N TYR A 287 -1.52 3.33 19.48
CA TYR A 287 -2.23 2.07 19.21
C TYR A 287 -2.64 1.30 20.48
N CYS A 288 -2.05 1.67 21.62
CA CYS A 288 -2.30 1.08 22.93
C CYS A 288 -2.15 2.12 24.04
N LYS A 289 -2.60 1.75 25.25
CA LYS A 289 -2.36 2.49 26.51
C LYS A 289 -0.88 2.47 26.92
N GLU A 290 -0.47 3.43 27.75
CA GLU A 290 0.94 3.65 28.13
C GLU A 290 1.60 2.46 28.86
N TRP A 291 0.81 1.65 29.58
CA TRP A 291 1.31 0.48 30.31
C TRP A 291 1.43 -0.78 29.43
N LEU A 292 1.04 -0.73 28.15
CA LEU A 292 1.05 -1.86 27.22
C LEU A 292 1.99 -1.56 26.05
N THR A 293 2.68 -2.57 25.53
CA THR A 293 3.50 -2.46 24.32
C THR A 293 3.49 -3.76 23.55
N ALA A 294 3.48 -3.70 22.21
CA ALA A 294 3.61 -4.86 21.34
C ALA A 294 4.99 -4.90 20.65
N ASN A 295 5.67 -6.05 20.71
CA ASN A 295 7.00 -6.24 20.15
C ASN A 295 7.09 -7.54 19.31
N PRO A 296 7.25 -7.47 17.97
CA PRO A 296 7.25 -6.25 17.16
C PRO A 296 5.84 -5.67 16.99
N SER A 297 5.73 -4.34 16.92
CA SER A 297 4.45 -3.65 16.66
C SER A 297 4.06 -3.63 15.17
N LYS A 298 4.99 -3.97 14.28
CA LYS A 298 4.77 -4.10 12.84
C LYS A 298 5.79 -5.04 12.21
N GLY A 299 5.45 -5.61 11.06
CA GLY A 299 6.34 -6.53 10.36
C GLY A 299 5.84 -6.93 8.98
N PHE A 300 6.69 -7.68 8.28
CA PHE A 300 6.39 -8.26 6.98
C PHE A 300 6.50 -9.78 7.06
N LEU A 301 5.50 -10.49 6.54
CA LEU A 301 5.43 -11.94 6.54
C LEU A 301 5.35 -12.45 5.11
N LEU A 302 6.20 -13.43 4.80
CA LEU A 302 6.10 -14.21 3.56
C LEU A 302 4.92 -15.19 3.66
N SER A 303 4.54 -15.81 2.53
CA SER A 303 3.50 -16.84 2.50
C SER A 303 3.80 -17.94 3.52
N ASP A 304 2.78 -18.32 4.29
CA ASP A 304 2.80 -19.38 5.29
C ASP A 304 3.85 -19.22 6.41
N ALA A 305 4.51 -18.07 6.48
CA ALA A 305 5.44 -17.74 7.57
C ALA A 305 4.67 -17.38 8.84
N GLU A 306 5.34 -17.54 9.98
CA GLU A 306 4.80 -17.14 11.27
C GLU A 306 5.78 -16.26 12.05
N ILE A 307 5.23 -15.40 12.90
CA ILE A 307 5.99 -14.55 13.82
C ILE A 307 5.32 -14.54 15.19
N THR A 308 6.14 -14.54 16.24
CA THR A 308 5.68 -14.38 17.61
C THR A 308 5.76 -12.91 17.99
N VAL A 309 4.65 -12.36 18.48
CA VAL A 309 4.56 -11.02 19.05
C VAL A 309 4.47 -11.15 20.57
N GLU A 310 5.31 -10.39 21.26
CA GLU A 310 5.32 -10.23 22.70
C GLU A 310 4.47 -9.01 23.08
N LEU A 311 3.45 -9.21 23.90
CA LEU A 311 2.72 -8.14 24.56
C LEU A 311 3.33 -7.94 25.94
N GLU A 312 3.88 -6.76 26.17
CA GLU A 312 4.57 -6.38 27.39
C GLU A 312 3.66 -5.44 28.20
N VAL A 313 3.36 -5.82 29.44
CA VAL A 313 2.65 -4.95 30.40
C VAL A 313 3.63 -4.48 31.46
N PHE A 314 3.72 -3.16 31.62
CA PHE A 314 4.60 -2.52 32.59
C PHE A 314 3.95 -1.26 33.18
N VAL A 315 3.50 -1.37 34.42
CA VAL A 315 2.97 -0.23 35.18
C VAL A 315 4.13 0.54 35.80
N ASN A 316 4.22 1.84 35.52
CA ASN A 316 5.32 2.69 35.96
C ASN A 316 4.76 3.87 36.79
N LYS A 317 5.61 4.84 37.15
CA LYS A 317 5.23 6.02 37.93
C LYS A 317 4.17 6.93 37.28
N SER A 318 3.99 6.94 35.95
CA SER A 318 2.96 7.76 35.29
C SER A 318 1.58 7.11 35.33
N THR A 319 1.52 5.77 35.29
CA THR A 319 0.25 5.02 35.21
C THR A 319 -0.25 4.47 36.55
N ALA A 320 0.65 4.30 37.53
CA ALA A 320 0.33 3.68 38.82
C ALA A 320 -0.83 4.37 39.56
N THR A 321 -0.84 5.71 39.61
CA THR A 321 -1.86 6.48 40.34
C THR A 321 -3.27 6.19 39.85
N HIS A 322 -3.48 6.20 38.53
CA HIS A 322 -4.80 5.99 37.93
C HIS A 322 -5.27 4.53 38.05
N LEU A 323 -4.33 3.58 38.01
CA LEU A 323 -4.62 2.17 38.24
C LEU A 323 -4.91 1.87 39.72
N ASN A 324 -4.18 2.52 40.66
CA ASN A 324 -4.44 2.44 42.11
C ASN A 324 -5.84 2.99 42.45
N SER A 325 -6.22 4.14 41.87
CA SER A 325 -7.52 4.78 42.14
C SER A 325 -8.69 4.06 41.45
N GLY A 326 -8.42 3.18 40.47
CA GLY A 326 -9.42 2.56 39.62
C GLY A 326 -10.08 3.54 38.64
N GLU A 327 -9.51 4.74 38.44
CA GLU A 327 -9.88 5.64 37.34
C GLU A 327 -9.53 5.02 35.98
N GLU A 328 -8.43 4.25 35.95
CA GLU A 328 -8.05 3.43 34.82
C GLU A 328 -8.09 1.94 35.21
N LYS A 329 -8.45 1.09 34.25
CA LYS A 329 -8.39 -0.36 34.35
C LYS A 329 -7.39 -0.93 33.36
N LEU A 330 -6.83 -2.10 33.69
CA LEU A 330 -6.04 -2.92 32.77
C LEU A 330 -6.93 -3.59 31.73
N GLU A 331 -7.45 -2.79 30.82
CA GLU A 331 -8.23 -3.21 29.66
C GLU A 331 -7.86 -2.35 28.47
N ASP A 332 -7.57 -2.98 27.32
CA ASP A 332 -7.32 -2.31 26.04
C ASP A 332 -7.71 -3.24 24.87
N ILE A 333 -7.98 -2.64 23.72
CA ILE A 333 -8.18 -3.36 22.47
C ILE A 333 -7.11 -2.92 21.49
N LEU A 334 -6.28 -3.87 21.05
CA LEU A 334 -5.29 -3.66 20.01
C LEU A 334 -5.87 -3.98 18.64
N VAL A 335 -5.66 -3.10 17.67
CA VAL A 335 -6.10 -3.30 16.28
C VAL A 335 -4.90 -3.69 15.43
N LEU A 336 -4.79 -4.98 15.10
CA LEU A 336 -3.81 -5.50 14.17
C LEU A 336 -4.34 -5.33 12.73
N HIS A 337 -3.78 -4.38 12.00
CA HIS A 337 -4.15 -4.06 10.63
C HIS A 337 -3.26 -4.81 9.63
N LEU A 338 -3.86 -5.40 8.60
CA LEU A 338 -3.15 -5.87 7.43
C LEU A 338 -3.26 -4.84 6.31
N VAL A 339 -2.13 -4.42 5.74
CA VAL A 339 -2.12 -3.48 4.61
C VAL A 339 -2.89 -4.08 3.43
N ARG A 340 -3.95 -3.39 2.98
CA ARG A 340 -4.90 -3.87 1.95
C ARG A 340 -5.60 -5.20 2.31
N GLY A 341 -5.66 -5.53 3.59
CA GLY A 341 -6.31 -6.72 4.12
C GLY A 341 -7.35 -6.36 5.18
N LYS A 342 -7.59 -7.31 6.09
CA LYS A 342 -8.57 -7.18 7.19
C LYS A 342 -7.91 -6.69 8.48
N ASP A 343 -8.72 -6.13 9.36
CA ASP A 343 -8.35 -5.80 10.73
C ASP A 343 -8.69 -6.95 11.68
N TYR A 344 -7.82 -7.16 12.67
CA TYR A 344 -7.98 -8.15 13.72
C TYR A 344 -7.92 -7.45 15.08
N PHE A 345 -8.94 -7.66 15.90
CA PHE A 345 -9.06 -7.06 17.22
C PHE A 345 -8.55 -8.05 18.28
N LEU A 346 -7.59 -7.61 19.09
CA LEU A 346 -7.10 -8.36 20.24
C LEU A 346 -7.56 -7.67 21.52
N SER A 347 -8.26 -8.41 22.37
CA SER A 347 -8.70 -7.94 23.68
C SER A 347 -7.61 -8.24 24.70
N VAL A 348 -7.07 -7.19 25.32
CA VAL A 348 -6.09 -7.29 26.40
C VAL A 348 -6.78 -6.89 27.70
N THR A 349 -6.76 -7.79 28.67
CA THR A 349 -7.39 -7.59 29.98
C THR A 349 -6.42 -7.98 31.09
N GLY A 350 -6.68 -7.56 32.31
CA GLY A 350 -5.91 -7.98 33.47
C GLY A 350 -6.47 -7.44 34.78
N ASN A 351 -5.89 -7.91 35.88
CA ASN A 351 -6.11 -7.32 37.20
C ASN A 351 -4.82 -6.64 37.68
N TYR A 352 -4.95 -5.44 38.20
CA TYR A 352 -3.86 -4.70 38.82
C TYR A 352 -3.94 -4.85 40.33
N LEU A 353 -2.81 -5.19 40.96
CA LEU A 353 -2.68 -5.19 42.42
C LEU A 353 -2.22 -3.79 42.86
N PRO A 354 -3.04 -3.05 43.63
CA PRO A 354 -2.69 -1.72 44.08
C PRO A 354 -1.38 -1.69 44.87
N SER A 355 -0.65 -0.59 44.74
CA SER A 355 0.63 -0.38 45.40
C SER A 355 0.65 0.94 46.18
N CYS A 356 1.39 0.97 47.30
CA CYS A 356 1.63 2.21 48.02
C CYS A 356 2.45 3.20 47.17
N PHE A 357 3.22 2.69 46.21
CA PHE A 357 3.85 3.50 45.16
C PHE A 357 2.80 4.04 44.21
N GLY A 358 2.85 5.34 43.90
CA GLY A 358 1.81 5.99 43.10
C GLY A 358 0.60 6.47 43.91
N SER A 359 0.56 6.22 45.23
CA SER A 359 -0.53 6.68 46.09
C SER A 359 -0.20 8.04 46.73
N PRO A 360 -1.18 8.97 46.86
CA PRO A 360 -0.96 10.26 47.53
C PRO A 360 -0.53 10.10 49.00
N ILE A 361 0.26 11.05 49.52
CA ILE A 361 0.71 11.04 50.92
C ILE A 361 -0.49 11.01 51.89
N HIS A 362 -1.48 11.88 51.66
CA HIS A 362 -2.66 11.96 52.51
C HIS A 362 -3.42 10.63 52.52
N THR A 363 -3.63 9.99 51.36
CA THR A 363 -4.24 8.67 51.23
C THR A 363 -3.56 7.67 52.15
N LEU A 364 -2.24 7.53 52.05
CA LEU A 364 -1.46 6.58 52.85
C LEU A 364 -1.54 6.87 54.36
N CYS A 365 -1.60 8.14 54.76
CA CYS A 365 -1.80 8.54 56.17
C CYS A 365 -3.16 8.08 56.74
N TYR A 366 -4.20 7.96 55.90
CA TYR A 366 -5.51 7.45 56.32
C TYR A 366 -5.63 5.92 56.24
N MET A 367 -4.69 5.23 55.58
CA MET A 367 -4.69 3.76 55.44
C MET A 367 -4.05 3.08 56.66
N ARG A 368 -4.88 2.49 57.54
CA ARG A 368 -4.41 1.71 58.70
C ARG A 368 -3.85 0.35 58.32
N GLU A 369 -4.49 -0.28 57.35
CA GLU A 369 -4.11 -1.58 56.83
C GLU A 369 -3.19 -1.43 55.61
N PRO A 370 -2.44 -2.46 55.23
CA PRO A 370 -1.70 -2.49 53.99
C PRO A 370 -2.63 -2.30 52.78
N ILE A 371 -2.15 -1.66 51.72
CA ILE A 371 -3.00 -1.29 50.58
C ILE A 371 -3.65 -2.51 49.91
N GLN A 372 -2.97 -3.66 49.88
CA GLN A 372 -3.51 -4.89 49.28
C GLN A 372 -4.58 -5.58 50.14
N ASP A 373 -4.70 -5.23 51.42
CA ASP A 373 -5.78 -5.72 52.30
C ASP A 373 -7.05 -4.85 52.20
N MET A 374 -6.95 -3.68 51.57
CA MET A 374 -8.06 -2.74 51.41
C MET A 374 -8.95 -3.06 50.21
N SER A 375 -10.24 -2.74 50.31
CA SER A 375 -11.15 -2.82 49.16
C SER A 375 -10.88 -1.70 48.15
N ALA A 376 -11.06 -2.01 46.85
CA ALA A 376 -10.85 -1.04 45.77
C ALA A 376 -11.69 0.25 45.94
N GLU A 377 -12.91 0.14 46.48
CA GLU A 377 -13.76 1.30 46.78
C GLU A 377 -13.18 2.19 47.89
N SER A 378 -12.57 1.58 48.92
CA SER A 378 -11.92 2.33 50.00
C SER A 378 -10.68 3.05 49.50
N ILE A 379 -9.85 2.40 48.68
CA ILE A 379 -8.68 2.99 48.05
C ILE A 379 -9.10 4.18 47.18
N ARG A 380 -10.08 3.97 46.28
CA ARG A 380 -10.61 5.03 45.41
C ARG A 380 -11.12 6.23 46.19
N ARG A 381 -11.92 5.99 47.25
CA ARG A 381 -12.47 7.07 48.08
C ARG A 381 -11.37 7.91 48.72
N LEU A 382 -10.32 7.28 49.23
CA LEU A 382 -9.21 7.98 49.87
C LEU A 382 -8.33 8.72 48.86
N THR A 383 -8.04 8.12 47.70
CA THR A 383 -7.22 8.72 46.64
C THR A 383 -7.86 9.94 45.99
N LEU A 384 -9.20 9.98 45.90
CA LEU A 384 -9.94 11.12 45.34
C LEU A 384 -10.21 12.23 46.39
N MET A 385 -9.71 12.09 47.62
CA MET A 385 -9.91 13.09 48.66
C MET A 385 -9.06 14.34 48.38
N PRO A 386 -9.60 15.56 48.52
CA PRO A 386 -8.79 16.77 48.35
C PRO A 386 -7.69 16.87 49.41
N VAL A 387 -6.50 17.32 48.99
CA VAL A 387 -5.31 17.48 49.84
C VAL A 387 -5.54 18.42 51.03
N ASP A 388 -6.40 19.43 50.88
CA ASP A 388 -6.67 20.49 51.87
C ASP A 388 -7.82 20.19 52.83
N MET A 389 -8.43 19.00 52.79
CA MET A 389 -9.47 18.59 53.76
C MET A 389 -8.86 18.19 55.11
N SER A 390 -7.96 19.04 55.64
CA SER A 390 -7.51 18.95 57.02
C SER A 390 -8.66 19.37 57.93
N ASP A 391 -9.14 18.42 58.72
CA ASP A 391 -10.05 18.60 59.86
C ASP A 391 -11.53 18.86 59.53
N ASP A 392 -12.18 17.93 58.82
CA ASP A 392 -13.64 17.78 58.99
C ASP A 392 -13.91 17.05 60.32
N PRO A 393 -14.55 17.68 61.33
CA PRO A 393 -14.86 17.04 62.62
C PRO A 393 -15.79 15.82 62.50
N ALA A 394 -16.34 15.57 61.30
CA ALA A 394 -17.20 14.43 60.99
C ALA A 394 -16.44 13.13 60.63
N GLN A 395 -15.12 13.15 60.44
CA GLN A 395 -14.35 11.92 60.21
C GLN A 395 -14.01 11.22 61.54
N ALA A 396 -14.39 9.94 61.64
CA ALA A 396 -14.38 9.19 62.90
C ALA A 396 -12.97 8.88 63.47
N GLU A 397 -11.89 9.04 62.70
CA GLU A 397 -10.53 8.69 63.13
C GLU A 397 -9.44 9.65 62.61
N LYS A 398 -8.46 9.98 63.47
CA LYS A 398 -7.34 10.87 63.18
C LYS A 398 -6.30 10.19 62.25
N PRO A 399 -5.84 10.81 61.15
CA PRO A 399 -4.82 10.24 60.27
C PRO A 399 -3.47 10.05 60.98
N MET A 400 -2.62 9.17 60.44
CA MET A 400 -1.21 9.02 60.87
C MET A 400 -0.41 10.27 60.48
N ASP A 401 0.58 10.63 61.31
CA ASP A 401 1.40 11.83 61.06
C ASP A 401 2.25 11.70 59.79
N ILE A 402 2.71 10.49 59.45
CA ILE A 402 3.42 10.13 58.23
C ILE A 402 2.95 8.75 57.71
N PRO A 403 3.09 8.44 56.41
CA PRO A 403 2.83 7.11 55.88
C PRO A 403 3.68 6.04 56.56
N LYS A 404 3.06 4.91 56.91
CA LYS A 404 3.74 3.78 57.56
C LYS A 404 4.83 3.18 56.67
N GLU A 405 4.62 3.18 55.36
CA GLU A 405 5.53 2.64 54.34
C GLU A 405 6.80 3.50 54.24
N LEU A 406 6.63 4.83 54.27
CA LEU A 406 7.75 5.77 54.33
C LEU A 406 8.54 5.59 55.63
N TRP A 407 7.84 5.47 56.76
CA TRP A 407 8.46 5.22 58.06
C TRP A 407 9.27 3.93 58.05
N MET A 408 8.73 2.82 57.51
CA MET A 408 9.42 1.53 57.42
C MET A 408 10.73 1.63 56.63
N MET A 409 10.74 2.30 55.46
CA MET A 409 11.95 2.48 54.67
C MET A 409 12.98 3.34 55.40
N VAL A 410 12.56 4.46 55.98
CA VAL A 410 13.47 5.38 56.68
C VAL A 410 14.01 4.75 57.97
N ASP A 411 13.18 4.06 58.76
CA ASP A 411 13.59 3.37 59.98
C ASP A 411 14.60 2.26 59.68
N HIS A 412 14.37 1.47 58.62
CA HIS A 412 15.33 0.47 58.15
C HIS A 412 16.68 1.11 57.81
N LEU A 413 16.70 2.18 57.02
CA LEU A 413 17.94 2.85 56.62
C LEU A 413 18.63 3.51 57.83
N ASN A 414 17.88 4.09 58.76
CA ASN A 414 18.44 4.69 59.96
C ASN A 414 19.16 3.66 60.84
N ARG A 415 18.58 2.46 60.98
CA ARG A 415 19.16 1.37 61.78
C ARG A 415 20.35 0.68 61.10
N ASN A 416 20.28 0.50 59.78
CA ASN A 416 21.18 -0.41 59.06
C ASN A 416 22.14 0.26 58.06
N ALA A 417 21.87 1.50 57.64
CA ALA A 417 22.57 2.17 56.54
C ALA A 417 23.36 3.43 56.95
N SER A 418 23.44 3.76 58.23
CA SER A 418 24.11 5.00 58.70
C SER A 418 25.58 5.09 58.29
N GLN A 419 26.27 3.95 58.13
CA GLN A 419 27.67 3.85 57.68
C GLN A 419 27.81 3.26 56.27
N GLN A 420 26.71 3.08 55.53
CA GLN A 420 26.72 2.52 54.18
C GLN A 420 27.39 3.50 53.21
N GLU A 421 28.50 3.10 52.61
CA GLU A 421 29.13 3.85 51.52
C GLU A 421 28.20 3.93 50.30
N ASP A 422 28.26 5.03 49.56
CA ASP A 422 27.52 5.27 48.30
C ASP A 422 25.99 5.14 48.41
N LEU A 423 25.43 5.37 49.60
CA LEU A 423 23.99 5.45 49.81
C LEU A 423 23.37 6.55 48.93
N PHE A 424 22.22 6.27 48.29
CA PHE A 424 21.58 7.15 47.28
C PHE A 424 22.39 7.46 46.00
N GLN A 425 23.59 6.90 45.85
CA GLN A 425 24.43 7.08 44.66
C GLN A 425 24.55 5.80 43.85
N GLN A 426 24.66 4.65 44.53
CA GLN A 426 24.63 3.34 43.92
C GLN A 426 23.17 2.84 43.79
N PRO A 427 22.74 2.36 42.61
CA PRO A 427 21.42 1.76 42.43
C PRO A 427 21.32 0.41 43.15
N GLY A 428 20.12 0.07 43.59
CA GLY A 428 19.77 -1.23 44.12
C GLY A 428 19.55 -2.28 43.04
N LEU A 429 19.15 -3.46 43.48
CA LEU A 429 18.79 -4.58 42.60
C LEU A 429 17.28 -4.59 42.36
N ARG A 430 16.87 -4.69 41.10
CA ARG A 430 15.44 -4.76 40.72
C ARG A 430 14.69 -5.89 41.43
N SER A 431 15.31 -7.07 41.55
CA SER A 431 14.72 -8.22 42.25
C SER A 431 14.52 -7.98 43.75
N GLU A 432 15.35 -7.13 44.37
CA GLU A 432 15.18 -6.71 45.77
C GLU A 432 14.09 -5.64 45.86
N PHE A 433 14.04 -4.70 44.92
CA PHE A 433 12.95 -3.72 44.85
C PHE A 433 11.57 -4.40 44.79
N GLU A 434 11.40 -5.44 43.97
CA GLU A 434 10.12 -6.17 43.89
C GLU A 434 9.70 -6.79 45.22
N GLN A 435 10.67 -7.28 46.01
CA GLN A 435 10.42 -7.81 47.35
C GLN A 435 10.07 -6.68 48.33
N ILE A 436 10.80 -5.57 48.31
CA ILE A 436 10.53 -4.39 49.15
C ILE A 436 9.14 -3.84 48.86
N ARG A 437 8.77 -3.66 47.58
CA ARG A 437 7.43 -3.26 47.15
C ARG A 437 6.37 -4.21 47.71
N ASP A 438 6.53 -5.52 47.49
CA ASP A 438 5.56 -6.51 47.96
C ASP A 438 5.45 -6.52 49.51
N CYS A 439 6.55 -6.31 50.23
CA CYS A 439 6.55 -6.18 51.68
C CYS A 439 5.81 -4.93 52.16
N LEU A 440 5.99 -3.78 51.50
CA LEU A 440 5.30 -2.53 51.84
C LEU A 440 3.81 -2.61 51.51
N ASP A 441 3.47 -3.16 50.34
CA ASP A 441 2.08 -3.28 49.88
C ASP A 441 1.24 -4.25 50.75
N LYS A 442 1.88 -5.28 51.32
CA LYS A 442 1.27 -6.28 52.22
C LYS A 442 1.53 -6.01 53.71
N GLY A 443 2.26 -4.96 54.06
CA GLY A 443 2.61 -4.60 55.43
C GLY A 443 3.32 -5.68 56.22
N MET A 444 4.36 -6.29 55.64
CA MET A 444 5.23 -7.21 56.37
C MET A 444 6.20 -6.41 57.27
N TYR A 445 5.93 -6.37 58.57
CA TYR A 445 6.60 -5.47 59.52
C TYR A 445 8.00 -5.93 59.97
N ASP A 446 8.36 -7.20 59.76
CA ASP A 446 9.61 -7.78 60.27
C ASP A 446 10.75 -7.65 59.25
N THR A 447 11.32 -6.43 59.20
CA THR A 447 12.52 -6.02 58.42
C THR A 447 12.35 -6.10 56.89
N LEU A 448 12.48 -4.95 56.21
CA LEU A 448 12.52 -4.92 54.75
C LEU A 448 13.65 -5.82 54.22
N LEU A 449 13.29 -6.73 53.32
CA LEU A 449 14.19 -7.68 52.67
C LEU A 449 14.88 -7.00 51.50
N GLY A 450 16.20 -6.80 51.59
CA GLY A 450 17.00 -6.20 50.53
C GLY A 450 18.26 -5.53 51.07
N SER A 451 19.17 -5.15 50.17
CA SER A 451 20.32 -4.34 50.54
C SER A 451 19.90 -2.90 50.92
N ASN A 452 20.75 -2.22 51.69
CA ASN A 452 20.58 -0.81 52.02
C ASN A 452 20.41 0.06 50.75
N HIS A 453 21.11 -0.27 49.67
CA HIS A 453 20.98 0.43 48.38
C HIS A 453 19.60 0.24 47.75
N SER A 454 19.04 -0.97 47.79
CA SER A 454 17.70 -1.24 47.26
C SER A 454 16.59 -0.58 48.09
N VAL A 455 16.73 -0.52 49.41
CA VAL A 455 15.77 0.23 50.26
C VAL A 455 15.91 1.73 50.04
N ALA A 456 17.13 2.24 49.85
CA ALA A 456 17.36 3.63 49.51
C ALA A 456 16.76 3.98 48.14
N GLU A 457 16.95 3.16 47.12
CA GLU A 457 16.34 3.35 45.80
C GLU A 457 14.80 3.24 45.86
N ALA A 458 14.25 2.29 46.62
CA ALA A 458 12.81 2.20 46.85
C ALA A 458 12.26 3.48 47.48
N LEU A 459 12.96 4.08 48.44
CA LEU A 459 12.57 5.37 49.01
C LEU A 459 12.58 6.49 47.96
N LEU A 460 13.62 6.56 47.12
CA LEU A 460 13.68 7.56 46.03
C LEU A 460 12.51 7.37 45.06
N LEU A 461 12.25 6.13 44.64
CA LEU A 461 11.18 5.79 43.72
C LEU A 461 9.78 6.02 44.32
N PHE A 462 9.61 5.81 45.62
CA PHE A 462 8.38 6.13 46.34
C PHE A 462 8.08 7.62 46.25
N LEU A 463 9.06 8.47 46.57
CA LEU A 463 8.94 9.93 46.48
C LEU A 463 8.72 10.40 45.03
N GLU A 464 9.42 9.77 44.08
CA GLU A 464 9.26 10.04 42.65
C GLU A 464 7.91 9.58 42.10
N SER A 465 7.25 8.62 42.74
CA SER A 465 5.95 8.11 42.28
C SER A 465 4.77 8.84 42.89
N LEU A 466 4.99 9.71 43.88
CA LEU A 466 3.90 10.47 44.47
C LEU A 466 3.19 11.31 43.39
N PRO A 467 1.85 11.25 43.28
CA PRO A 467 1.11 12.10 42.33
C PRO A 467 1.23 13.58 42.67
N GLU A 468 1.24 13.90 43.97
CA GLU A 468 1.57 15.23 44.49
C GLU A 468 2.92 15.13 45.25
N PRO A 469 3.96 15.88 44.85
CA PRO A 469 5.26 15.87 45.55
C PRO A 469 5.13 16.28 47.03
N VAL A 470 6.15 15.95 47.82
CA VAL A 470 6.20 16.30 49.25
C VAL A 470 6.01 17.80 49.44
N ILE A 471 6.70 18.64 48.65
CA ILE A 471 6.39 20.07 48.57
C ILE A 471 5.39 20.24 47.43
N CYS A 472 4.12 20.53 47.76
CA CYS A 472 3.03 20.59 46.80
C CYS A 472 3.37 21.51 45.61
N CYS A 473 2.96 21.12 44.40
CA CYS A 473 3.27 21.79 43.13
C CYS A 473 2.88 23.28 43.14
N ARG A 474 1.83 23.65 43.89
CA ARG A 474 1.39 25.05 44.06
C ARG A 474 2.44 25.97 44.69
N PHE A 475 3.38 25.41 45.46
CA PHE A 475 4.47 26.16 46.08
C PHE A 475 5.76 26.15 45.26
N TYR A 476 5.78 25.49 44.09
CA TYR A 476 6.99 25.29 43.28
C TYR A 476 7.73 26.60 43.00
N SER A 477 7.06 27.57 42.37
CA SER A 477 7.65 28.86 42.03
C SER A 477 8.11 29.64 43.25
N SER A 478 7.30 29.68 44.32
CA SER A 478 7.63 30.36 45.57
C SER A 478 8.90 29.78 46.21
N CYS A 479 9.07 28.46 46.20
CA CYS A 479 10.28 27.80 46.69
C CYS A 479 11.52 28.18 45.86
N LEU A 480 11.40 28.25 44.53
CA LEU A 480 12.51 28.66 43.67
C LEU A 480 12.92 30.12 43.89
N GLU A 481 11.97 30.99 44.17
CA GLU A 481 12.22 32.41 44.49
C GLU A 481 12.83 32.56 45.89
N SER A 482 12.38 31.77 46.87
CA SER A 482 12.89 31.80 48.24
C SER A 482 14.18 31.01 48.46
N ALA A 483 14.74 30.36 47.43
CA ALA A 483 15.89 29.45 47.52
C ALA A 483 17.19 30.08 48.09
N SER A 484 17.23 31.40 48.28
CA SER A 484 18.33 32.13 48.92
C SER A 484 18.00 32.69 50.32
N SER A 485 16.75 32.53 50.78
CA SER A 485 16.23 33.09 52.04
C SER A 485 15.57 32.01 52.90
N TYR A 486 16.24 31.68 54.01
CA TYR A 486 15.77 30.64 54.93
C TYR A 486 14.45 31.01 55.59
N GLY A 487 14.29 32.27 56.03
CA GLY A 487 13.07 32.72 56.68
C GLY A 487 11.83 32.59 55.77
N LEU A 488 11.94 32.98 54.50
CA LEU A 488 10.87 32.82 53.52
C LEU A 488 10.62 31.34 53.21
N SER A 489 11.69 30.55 53.09
CA SER A 489 11.56 29.10 52.85
C SER A 489 10.84 28.39 54.00
N CYS A 490 11.11 28.75 55.26
CA CYS A 490 10.39 28.23 56.42
C CYS A 490 8.90 28.59 56.42
N GLN A 491 8.55 29.81 56.01
CA GLN A 491 7.14 30.22 55.88
C GLN A 491 6.40 29.32 54.90
N ILE A 492 6.99 29.06 53.73
CA ILE A 492 6.39 28.17 52.73
C ILE A 492 6.20 26.75 53.28
N ILE A 493 7.20 26.19 53.97
CA ILE A 493 7.07 24.86 54.59
C ILE A 493 5.98 24.84 55.67
N SER A 494 5.78 25.95 56.41
CA SER A 494 4.75 26.03 57.45
C SER A 494 3.32 25.98 56.89
N GLU A 495 3.13 26.46 55.65
CA GLU A 495 1.87 26.49 54.89
C GLU A 495 1.55 25.16 54.17
N LEU A 496 2.47 24.18 54.19
CA LEU A 496 2.20 22.87 53.63
C LEU A 496 1.07 22.15 54.40
N PRO A 497 0.24 21.35 53.70
CA PRO A 497 -0.69 20.42 54.35
C PRO A 497 0.00 19.59 55.42
N VAL A 498 -0.69 19.29 56.52
CA VAL A 498 -0.10 18.71 57.73
C VAL A 498 0.73 17.45 57.44
N CYS A 499 0.19 16.50 56.69
CA CYS A 499 0.90 15.27 56.33
C CYS A 499 2.12 15.51 55.43
N HIS A 500 2.03 16.42 54.45
CA HIS A 500 3.16 16.82 53.60
C HIS A 500 4.26 17.51 54.42
N LYS A 501 3.89 18.41 55.33
CA LYS A 501 4.80 19.09 56.25
C LYS A 501 5.52 18.10 57.17
N ASN A 502 4.78 17.15 57.74
CA ASN A 502 5.35 16.11 58.59
C ASN A 502 6.35 15.23 57.83
N VAL A 503 6.00 14.79 56.61
CA VAL A 503 6.90 14.02 55.74
C VAL A 503 8.16 14.82 55.41
N PHE A 504 8.04 16.11 55.07
CA PHE A 504 9.18 16.97 54.82
C PHE A 504 10.10 17.06 56.05
N ARG A 505 9.55 17.37 57.23
CA ARG A 505 10.33 17.47 58.48
C ARG A 505 11.01 16.14 58.83
N TYR A 506 10.30 15.03 58.67
CA TYR A 506 10.81 13.68 58.94
C TYR A 506 11.99 13.33 58.03
N LEU A 507 11.85 13.58 56.73
CA LEU A 507 12.94 13.38 55.76
C LEU A 507 14.13 14.29 56.06
N MET A 508 13.92 15.57 56.33
CA MET A 508 15.03 16.48 56.66
C MET A 508 15.78 16.05 57.94
N ALA A 509 15.06 15.57 58.96
CA ALA A 509 15.68 15.04 60.18
C ALA A 509 16.52 13.78 59.88
N PHE A 510 15.97 12.83 59.12
CA PHE A 510 16.69 11.63 58.71
C PHE A 510 17.94 11.94 57.87
N LEU A 511 17.84 12.81 56.87
CA LEU A 511 18.98 13.19 56.04
C LEU A 511 20.07 13.90 56.84
N ARG A 512 19.72 14.74 57.82
CA ARG A 512 20.70 15.32 58.76
C ARG A 512 21.37 14.26 59.64
N GLU A 513 20.64 13.24 60.07
CA GLU A 513 21.23 12.13 60.84
C GLU A 513 22.26 11.35 60.02
N LEU A 514 22.01 11.14 58.73
CA LEU A 514 23.01 10.53 57.83
C LEU A 514 24.27 11.40 57.68
N LEU A 515 24.12 12.72 57.61
CA LEU A 515 25.25 13.67 57.53
C LEU A 515 26.15 13.67 58.78
N LYS A 516 25.66 13.23 59.94
CA LYS A 516 26.53 13.03 61.12
C LYS A 516 27.57 11.93 60.91
N ASN A 517 27.35 11.04 59.94
CA ASN A 517 28.23 9.93 59.59
C ASN A 517 28.95 10.12 58.24
N SER A 518 29.02 11.35 57.72
CA SER A 518 29.67 11.70 56.43
C SER A 518 31.08 11.13 56.26
N GLY A 519 31.85 11.03 57.35
CA GLY A 519 33.20 10.46 57.32
C GLY A 519 33.28 8.97 57.00
N LYS A 520 32.15 8.25 57.03
CA LYS A 520 32.05 6.81 56.73
C LYS A 520 31.15 6.50 55.53
N ASN A 521 29.98 7.16 55.43
CA ASN A 521 29.04 6.91 54.34
C ASN A 521 29.32 7.75 53.09
N HIS A 522 30.28 8.68 53.15
CA HIS A 522 30.68 9.60 52.09
C HIS A 522 29.55 10.51 51.56
N LEU A 523 28.47 10.67 52.32
CA LEU A 523 27.41 11.61 52.00
C LEU A 523 27.82 13.03 52.38
N ASP A 524 27.56 13.99 51.51
CA ASP A 524 27.64 15.40 51.84
C ASP A 524 26.32 16.12 51.53
N VAL A 525 26.23 17.36 52.00
CA VAL A 525 25.03 18.20 51.85
C VAL A 525 24.69 18.42 50.37
N ASN A 526 25.69 18.54 49.49
CA ASN A 526 25.46 18.83 48.08
C ASN A 526 24.87 17.61 47.37
N ILE A 527 25.37 16.41 47.66
CA ILE A 527 24.84 15.13 47.13
C ILE A 527 23.37 14.99 47.53
N LEU A 528 23.07 15.08 48.83
CA LEU A 528 21.70 14.90 49.33
C LEU A 528 20.76 16.00 48.81
N ALA A 529 21.18 17.26 48.81
CA ALA A 529 20.38 18.36 48.27
C ALA A 529 20.12 18.19 46.76
N SER A 530 21.09 17.67 46.00
CA SER A 530 20.94 17.42 44.57
C SER A 530 19.95 16.29 44.29
N VAL A 531 20.06 15.18 45.01
CA VAL A 531 19.17 14.01 44.86
C VAL A 531 17.74 14.38 45.27
N PHE A 532 17.55 14.91 46.49
CA PHE A 532 16.22 15.17 47.04
C PHE A 532 15.60 16.47 46.52
N GLY A 533 16.39 17.42 46.01
CA GLY A 533 15.88 18.66 45.40
C GLY A 533 14.92 18.40 44.26
N GLY A 534 15.31 17.52 43.32
CA GLY A 534 14.46 17.18 42.17
C GLY A 534 13.29 16.25 42.49
N LEU A 535 13.34 15.53 43.62
CA LEU A 535 12.28 14.60 44.04
C LEU A 535 11.20 15.28 44.87
N LEU A 536 11.61 16.12 45.84
CA LEU A 536 10.71 16.76 46.79
C LEU A 536 10.04 18.01 46.22
N LEU A 537 10.72 18.71 45.30
CA LEU A 537 10.24 19.93 44.66
C LEU A 537 10.13 19.73 43.14
N ARG A 538 8.95 19.28 42.70
CA ARG A 538 8.66 19.03 41.28
C ARG A 538 7.75 20.10 40.69
N PRO A 539 7.92 20.43 39.40
CA PRO A 539 7.08 21.42 38.75
C PRO A 539 5.65 20.87 38.55
N PRO A 540 4.64 21.76 38.42
CA PRO A 540 3.27 21.36 38.15
C PRO A 540 3.12 20.68 36.77
N PRO A 541 2.07 19.85 36.56
CA PRO A 541 1.77 19.26 35.26
C PRO A 541 1.68 20.32 34.15
N GLY A 542 2.31 20.05 33.00
CA GLY A 542 2.36 20.98 31.86
C GLY A 542 3.47 22.03 31.90
N HIS A 543 4.24 22.11 33.00
CA HIS A 543 5.45 22.93 33.04
C HIS A 543 6.53 22.33 32.11
N PRO A 544 7.30 23.16 31.39
CA PRO A 544 8.47 22.69 30.63
C PRO A 544 9.46 21.92 31.51
N THR A 545 10.27 21.04 30.91
CA THR A 545 11.33 20.34 31.64
C THR A 545 12.23 21.35 32.38
N PRO A 546 12.42 21.21 33.71
CA PRO A 546 13.16 22.20 34.49
C PRO A 546 14.56 22.45 33.94
N ASP A 547 14.91 23.72 33.79
CA ASP A 547 16.23 24.10 33.31
C ASP A 547 17.32 23.93 34.39
N ILE A 548 18.58 24.19 34.02
CA ILE A 548 19.72 24.02 34.94
C ILE A 548 19.61 25.00 36.13
N ALA A 549 19.06 26.19 35.94
CA ALA A 549 18.92 27.19 36.99
C ALA A 549 17.82 26.81 37.98
N GLU A 550 16.69 26.29 37.50
CA GLU A 550 15.60 25.77 38.34
C GLU A 550 16.06 24.57 39.17
N LYS A 551 16.77 23.61 38.55
CA LYS A 551 17.37 22.48 39.29
C LYS A 551 18.33 22.94 40.38
N ARG A 552 19.17 23.94 40.09
CA ARG A 552 20.10 24.52 41.08
C ARG A 552 19.35 25.22 42.20
N LYS A 553 18.28 25.95 41.91
CA LYS A 553 17.45 26.61 42.92
C LYS A 553 16.72 25.60 43.80
N ALA A 554 16.19 24.51 43.23
CA ALA A 554 15.59 23.43 44.00
C ALA A 554 16.60 22.76 44.94
N GLN A 555 17.82 22.49 44.44
CA GLN A 555 18.94 22.03 45.26
C GLN A 555 19.25 23.02 46.39
N GLN A 556 19.38 24.32 46.09
CA GLN A 556 19.63 25.36 47.09
C GLN A 556 18.52 25.44 48.13
N PHE A 557 17.27 25.29 47.74
CA PHE A 557 16.13 25.27 48.66
C PHE A 557 16.27 24.15 49.69
N ILE A 558 16.50 22.90 49.25
CA ILE A 558 16.70 21.76 50.16
C ILE A 558 17.98 21.91 51.00
N HIS A 559 19.07 22.38 50.40
CA HIS A 559 20.35 22.59 51.08
C HIS A 559 20.19 23.45 52.35
N GLN A 560 19.35 24.49 52.33
CA GLN A 560 19.13 25.36 53.49
C GLN A 560 18.62 24.59 54.73
N PHE A 561 17.79 23.56 54.53
CA PHE A 561 17.20 22.76 55.60
C PHE A 561 18.11 21.62 56.07
N LEU A 562 19.13 21.25 55.28
CA LEU A 562 20.13 20.26 55.67
C LEU A 562 21.24 20.85 56.54
N VAL A 563 21.56 22.13 56.39
CA VAL A 563 22.67 22.79 57.12
C VAL A 563 22.26 23.37 58.47
N ARG A 564 20.98 23.72 58.67
CA ARG A 564 20.49 24.40 59.88
C ARG A 564 19.77 23.42 60.79
N GLU A 565 20.19 23.36 62.06
CA GLU A 565 19.62 22.49 63.11
C GLU A 565 18.50 23.16 63.93
N ASP A 566 18.06 24.37 63.56
CA ASP A 566 16.97 25.04 64.28
C ASP A 566 15.68 24.20 64.24
N ASP A 567 14.93 24.19 65.34
CA ASP A 567 13.61 23.58 65.41
C ASP A 567 12.76 24.09 64.23
N LEU A 568 12.56 23.22 63.24
CA LEU A 568 11.72 23.50 62.08
C LEU A 568 10.35 23.94 62.61
N PRO A 569 9.91 25.19 62.39
CA PRO A 569 8.63 25.68 62.89
C PRO A 569 7.50 24.83 62.36
#